data_AF-A0A3S5DF73-F1
#
_entry.id   AF-A0A3S5DF73-F1
#
_cell.length_a   1.000
_cell.length_b   1.000
_cell.length_c   1.000
_cell.angle_alpha   90.00
_cell.angle_beta   90.00
_cell.angle_gamma   90.00
#
_symmetry.space_group_name_H-M   'P 1'
#
loop_
_entity.id
_entity.type
_entity.pdbx_description
1 polymer ?
#
loop_
_entity_poly.entity_id
_entity_poly.type
_entity_poly.pdbx_seq_one_letter_code
_entity_poly.pdbx_strand_id
1 'polypeptide(L)'
;MKEKEKAEIKRLSDQLDALNHKDVQVIQQGNPELIAQHSKEKEKLATEIERLKNVRTEKLSGEAQKLQKLPFSREITKKEQADMGALKKSVRGLVVVHPMTALGREMA
;
A
#
# COMPACT_ATOMS: atom_id res chain seq x y z
N MET A 1 2.42 -3.02 -14.48
CA MET A 1 1.06 -2.98 -13.90
C MET A 1 1.10 -1.93 -12.79
N LYS A 2 0.66 -0.70 -13.06
CA LYS A 2 0.63 0.36 -12.03
C LYS A 2 -0.27 -0.12 -10.88
N GLU A 3 0.13 0.11 -9.63
CA GLU A 3 -0.61 -0.29 -8.42
C GLU A 3 -2.01 0.37 -8.38
N LYS A 4 -2.97 -0.20 -9.10
CA LYS A 4 -4.36 0.29 -9.18
C LYS A 4 -4.97 0.32 -7.78
N GLU A 5 -4.63 -0.64 -6.95
CA GLU A 5 -5.07 -0.76 -5.56
C GLU A 5 -4.56 0.40 -4.71
N LYS A 6 -3.30 0.82 -4.87
CA LYS A 6 -2.75 1.97 -4.11
C LYS A 6 -3.43 3.27 -4.51
N ALA A 7 -3.70 3.46 -5.81
CA ALA A 7 -4.41 4.64 -6.29
C ALA A 7 -5.86 4.66 -5.78
N GLU A 8 -6.54 3.51 -5.78
CA GLU A 8 -7.91 3.40 -5.30
C GLU A 8 -8.03 3.58 -3.79
N ILE A 9 -7.11 2.98 -3.00
CA ILE A 9 -7.02 3.24 -1.55
C ILE A 9 -6.85 4.72 -1.27
N LYS A 10 -5.99 5.42 -2.02
CA LYS A 10 -5.81 6.86 -1.85
C LYS A 10 -7.10 7.61 -2.14
N ARG A 11 -7.76 7.31 -3.26
CA ARG A 11 -9.02 7.95 -3.65
C ARG A 11 -10.10 7.77 -2.59
N LEU A 12 -10.31 6.54 -2.11
CA LEU A 12 -11.31 6.24 -1.09
C LEU A 12 -10.95 6.90 0.25
N SER A 13 -9.66 6.97 0.60
CA SER A 13 -9.20 7.68 1.79
C SER A 13 -9.47 9.18 1.69
N ASP A 14 -9.16 9.81 0.55
CA ASP A 14 -9.45 11.23 0.32
C ASP A 14 -10.98 11.51 0.43
N GLN A 15 -11.81 10.58 -0.05
CA GLN A 15 -13.27 10.66 0.09
C GLN A 15 -13.74 10.51 1.55
N LEU A 16 -13.18 9.56 2.29
CA LEU A 16 -13.48 9.36 3.70
C LEU A 16 -13.07 10.59 4.53
N ASP A 17 -11.91 11.18 4.24
CA ASP A 17 -11.45 12.40 4.91
C ASP A 17 -12.36 13.60 4.61
N ALA A 18 -12.85 13.72 3.36
CA ALA A 18 -13.81 14.74 3.00
C ALA A 18 -15.16 14.58 3.74
N LEU A 19 -15.60 13.34 4.01
CA LEU A 19 -16.77 13.08 4.84
C LEU A 19 -16.50 13.38 6.31
N ASN A 20 -15.35 12.97 6.86
CA ASN A 20 -14.97 13.29 8.24
C ASN A 20 -14.94 14.80 8.50
N HIS A 21 -14.52 15.60 7.53
CA HIS A 21 -14.57 17.06 7.65
C HIS A 21 -15.99 17.63 7.72
N LYS A 22 -16.96 16.96 7.07
CA LYS A 22 -18.38 17.33 7.08
C LYS A 22 -19.12 16.86 8.33
N ASP A 23 -18.54 15.98 9.14
CA ASP A 23 -19.19 15.46 10.36
C ASP A 23 -19.69 16.57 11.28
N VAL A 24 -18.88 17.62 11.48
CA VAL A 24 -19.24 18.74 12.35
C VAL A 24 -20.52 19.43 11.84
N GLN A 25 -20.65 19.61 10.52
CA GLN A 25 -21.81 20.24 9.91
C GLN A 25 -23.05 19.35 9.98
N VAL A 26 -22.90 18.04 9.71
CA VAL A 26 -24.00 17.07 9.74
C VAL A 26 -24.53 16.88 11.17
N ILE A 27 -23.64 16.85 12.17
CA ILE A 27 -24.01 16.76 13.58
C ILE A 27 -24.73 18.04 14.04
N GLN A 28 -24.27 19.22 13.62
CA GLN A 28 -24.91 20.50 13.95
C GLN A 28 -26.32 20.64 13.35
N GLN A 29 -26.60 20.01 12.21
CA GLN A 29 -27.94 19.99 11.62
C GLN A 29 -28.94 19.17 12.45
N GLY A 30 -28.48 18.30 13.36
CA GLY A 30 -29.34 17.62 14.34
C GLY A 30 -30.35 16.62 13.74
N ASN A 31 -30.28 16.33 12.44
CA ASN A 31 -31.18 15.37 11.79
C ASN A 31 -30.65 13.94 11.96
N PRO A 32 -31.33 13.07 12.73
CA PRO A 32 -30.85 11.72 13.02
C PRO A 32 -30.76 10.83 11.78
N GLU A 33 -31.62 11.03 10.78
CA GLU A 33 -31.58 10.23 9.54
C GLU A 33 -30.35 10.56 8.69
N LEU A 34 -30.00 11.85 8.59
CA LEU A 34 -28.80 12.29 7.87
C LEU A 34 -27.52 11.85 8.57
N ILE A 35 -27.47 11.91 9.90
CA ILE A 35 -26.34 11.40 10.69
C ILE A 35 -26.16 9.90 10.49
N ALA A 36 -27.26 9.13 10.49
CA ALA A 36 -27.23 7.69 10.26
C ALA A 36 -26.77 7.33 8.84
N GLN A 37 -27.23 8.06 7.82
CA GLN A 37 -26.78 7.87 6.43
C GLN A 37 -25.30 8.20 6.26
N HIS A 38 -24.85 9.33 6.81
CA HIS A 38 -23.44 9.75 6.76
C HIS A 38 -22.52 8.74 7.44
N SER A 39 -22.94 8.21 8.60
CA SER A 39 -22.18 7.18 9.32
C SER A 39 -22.10 5.87 8.53
N LYS A 40 -23.21 5.44 7.91
CA LYS A 40 -23.22 4.25 7.03
C LYS A 40 -22.31 4.41 5.81
N GLU A 41 -22.24 5.60 5.23
CA GLU A 41 -21.35 5.86 4.08
C GLU A 41 -19.87 5.78 4.49
N LYS A 42 -19.51 6.38 5.63
CA LYS A 42 -18.15 6.27 6.19
C LYS A 42 -17.75 4.83 6.50
N GLU A 43 -18.66 4.06 7.08
CA GLU A 43 -18.41 2.64 7.39
C GLU A 43 -18.16 1.84 6.10
N LYS A 44 -18.97 2.04 5.06
CA LYS A 44 -18.76 1.39 3.76
C LYS A 44 -17.40 1.73 3.14
N LEU A 45 -17.00 3.01 3.18
CA LEU A 45 -15.69 3.43 2.67
C LEU A 45 -14.55 2.82 3.50
N ALA A 46 -14.67 2.78 4.83
CA ALA A 46 -13.67 2.18 5.70
C ALA A 46 -13.51 0.67 5.45
N THR A 47 -14.62 -0.07 5.33
CA THR A 47 -14.61 -1.50 5.01
C THR A 47 -13.96 -1.76 3.64
N GLU A 48 -14.25 -0.95 2.63
CA GLU A 48 -13.65 -1.13 1.31
C GLU A 48 -12.16 -0.79 1.29
N ILE A 49 -11.74 0.26 2.02
CA ILE A 49 -10.32 0.60 2.21
C ILE A 49 -9.58 -0.57 2.88
N GLU A 50 -10.16 -1.16 3.92
CA GLU A 50 -9.57 -2.30 4.63
C GLU A 50 -9.47 -3.53 3.71
N ARG A 51 -10.52 -3.83 2.96
CA ARG A 51 -10.53 -4.92 1.96
C ARG A 51 -9.40 -4.74 0.93
N LEU A 52 -9.25 -3.53 0.39
CA LEU A 52 -8.19 -3.24 -0.59
C LEU A 52 -6.79 -3.28 0.03
N LYS A 53 -6.63 -2.85 1.29
CA LYS A 53 -5.37 -2.99 2.04
C LYS A 53 -4.98 -4.46 2.19
N ASN A 54 -5.92 -5.33 2.56
CA ASN A 54 -5.68 -6.77 2.70
C ASN A 54 -5.23 -7.40 1.38
N VAL A 55 -5.93 -7.11 0.27
CA VAL A 55 -5.54 -7.58 -1.07
C VAL A 55 -4.12 -7.12 -1.43
N ARG A 56 -3.76 -5.88 -1.07
CA ARG A 56 -2.41 -5.36 -1.32
C ARG A 56 -1.35 -6.10 -0.48
N THR A 57 -1.63 -6.35 0.80
CA THR A 57 -0.75 -7.11 1.69
C THR A 57 -0.55 -8.54 1.18
N GLU A 58 -1.62 -9.24 0.77
CA GLU A 58 -1.51 -10.59 0.20
C GLU A 58 -0.64 -10.63 -1.06
N LYS A 59 -0.76 -9.61 -1.92
CA LYS A 59 0.09 -9.49 -3.13
C LYS A 59 1.55 -9.27 -2.76
N LEU A 60 1.83 -8.36 -1.82
CA LEU A 60 3.19 -8.11 -1.33
C LEU A 60 3.79 -9.36 -0.70
N SER A 61 3.01 -10.10 0.10
CA SER A 61 3.43 -11.36 0.69
C SER A 61 3.74 -12.44 -0.35
N GLY A 62 2.89 -12.55 -1.37
CA GLY A 62 3.13 -13.46 -2.50
C GLY A 62 4.39 -13.09 -3.30
N GLU A 63 4.71 -11.80 -3.43
CA GLU A 63 5.95 -11.32 -4.05
C GLU A 63 7.17 -11.60 -3.15
N ALA A 64 7.07 -11.33 -1.85
CA ALA A 64 8.11 -11.63 -0.86
C ALA A 64 8.46 -13.12 -0.87
N GLN A 65 7.45 -13.98 -0.85
CA GLN A 65 7.64 -15.43 -0.88
C GLN A 65 8.31 -15.91 -2.18
N LYS A 66 7.99 -15.30 -3.33
CA LYS A 66 8.68 -15.60 -4.60
C LYS A 66 10.16 -15.22 -4.55
N LEU A 67 10.50 -14.09 -3.93
CA LEU A 67 11.88 -13.64 -3.80
C LEU A 67 12.68 -14.50 -2.81
N GLN A 68 12.07 -14.92 -1.71
CA GLN A 68 12.70 -15.85 -0.75
C GLN A 68 12.99 -17.23 -1.35
N LYS A 69 12.18 -17.68 -2.31
CA LYS A 69 12.38 -18.96 -3.03
C LYS A 69 13.52 -18.90 -4.07
N LEU A 70 14.12 -17.75 -4.33
CA LEU A 70 15.22 -17.65 -5.27
C LEU A 70 16.47 -18.34 -4.71
N PRO A 71 17.22 -19.08 -5.55
CA PRO A 71 18.37 -19.86 -5.10
C PRO A 71 19.58 -19.01 -4.69
N PHE A 72 19.64 -17.77 -5.19
CA PHE A 72 20.73 -16.84 -4.91
C PHE A 72 20.16 -15.50 -4.47
N SER A 73 20.40 -15.14 -3.22
CA SER A 73 20.05 -13.86 -2.64
C SER A 73 21.18 -13.41 -1.71
N ARG A 74 21.51 -12.13 -1.74
CA ARG A 74 22.49 -11.51 -0.83
C ARG A 74 22.26 -10.01 -0.74
N GLU A 75 22.79 -9.43 0.32
CA GLU A 75 22.91 -7.99 0.43
C GLU A 75 23.92 -7.42 -0.57
N ILE A 76 23.64 -6.20 -1.05
CA ILE A 76 24.50 -5.48 -1.98
C ILE A 76 25.58 -4.74 -1.17
N THR A 77 26.82 -4.84 -1.60
CA THR A 77 27.92 -4.13 -0.96
C THR A 77 27.89 -2.63 -1.30
N LYS A 78 28.48 -1.78 -0.46
CA LYS A 78 28.54 -0.32 -0.73
C LYS A 78 29.18 0.03 -2.08
N LYS A 79 30.18 -0.74 -2.52
CA LYS A 79 30.84 -0.54 -3.83
C LYS A 79 29.89 -0.85 -4.98
N GLU A 80 29.14 -1.93 -4.87
CA GLU A 80 28.13 -2.32 -5.86
C GLU A 80 26.91 -1.39 -5.86
N GLN A 81 26.54 -0.86 -4.69
CA GLN A 81 25.50 0.15 -4.58
C GLN A 81 25.93 1.47 -5.25
N ALA A 82 27.21 1.83 -5.15
CA ALA A 82 27.77 2.98 -5.84
C ALA A 82 27.83 2.79 -7.36
N ASP A 83 28.11 1.57 -7.83
CA ASP A 83 28.11 1.21 -9.26
C ASP A 83 27.02 0.19 -9.62
N MET A 84 25.76 0.62 -9.44
CA MET A 84 24.60 -0.18 -9.85
C MET A 84 24.56 -0.42 -11.36
N GLY A 85 25.25 0.39 -12.17
CA GLY A 85 25.30 0.26 -13.61
C GLY A 85 26.07 -0.99 -14.04
N ALA A 86 27.28 -1.18 -13.51
CA ALA A 86 28.07 -2.38 -13.75
C ALA A 86 27.37 -3.64 -13.22
N LEU A 87 26.82 -3.57 -12.00
CA LEU A 87 26.12 -4.71 -11.37
C LEU A 87 24.90 -5.19 -12.19
N LYS A 88 24.09 -4.26 -12.69
CA LYS A 88 22.92 -4.60 -13.53
C LYS A 88 23.31 -5.17 -14.89
N LYS A 89 24.51 -4.85 -15.40
CA LYS A 89 25.03 -5.41 -16.67
C LYS A 89 25.60 -6.81 -16.46
N SER A 90 26.24 -7.07 -15.33
CA SER A 90 26.84 -8.38 -15.04
C SER A 90 25.80 -9.44 -14.65
N VAL A 91 24.75 -9.05 -13.91
CA VAL A 91 23.71 -9.98 -13.46
C VAL A 91 22.39 -9.72 -14.18
N ARG A 92 22.08 -10.58 -15.16
CA ARG A 92 20.80 -10.52 -15.88
C ARG A 92 19.65 -10.92 -14.95
N GLY A 93 18.58 -10.11 -14.95
CA GLY A 93 17.39 -10.39 -14.14
C GLY A 93 17.54 -10.04 -12.66
N LEU A 94 18.54 -9.23 -12.30
CA LEU A 94 18.77 -8.77 -10.92
C LEU A 94 17.52 -8.07 -10.36
N VAL A 95 17.04 -8.56 -9.21
CA VAL A 95 16.01 -7.89 -8.40
C VAL A 95 16.68 -7.24 -7.20
N VAL A 96 16.41 -5.94 -6.99
CA VAL A 96 16.95 -5.17 -5.86
C VAL A 96 15.79 -4.68 -5.01
N VAL A 97 15.82 -5.00 -3.73
CA VAL A 97 14.84 -4.55 -2.73
C VAL A 97 15.53 -3.67 -1.72
N HIS A 98 14.93 -2.53 -1.40
CA HIS A 98 15.45 -1.63 -0.37
C HIS A 98 14.77 -1.94 0.98
N PRO A 99 15.49 -1.97 2.11
CA PRO A 99 14.96 -2.35 3.42
C PRO A 99 13.80 -1.48 3.94
N MET A 100 13.67 -0.23 3.49
CA MET A 100 12.62 0.69 3.93
C MET A 100 11.35 0.59 3.08
N THR A 101 11.35 -0.22 2.01
CA THR A 101 10.15 -0.45 1.19
C THR A 101 9.17 -1.35 1.95
N ALA A 102 7.89 -1.36 1.55
CA ALA A 102 6.90 -2.27 2.13
C ALA A 102 7.35 -3.73 2.01
N LEU A 103 7.79 -4.12 0.82
CA LEU A 103 8.36 -5.44 0.54
C LEU A 103 9.63 -5.71 1.36
N GLY A 104 10.55 -4.76 1.44
CA GLY A 104 11.78 -4.91 2.24
C GLY A 104 11.52 -5.08 3.74
N ARG A 105 10.49 -4.43 4.28
CA ARG A 105 10.08 -4.60 5.69
C ARG A 105 9.37 -5.92 5.96
N GLU A 106 8.67 -6.46 4.98
CA GLU A 106 7.98 -7.76 5.10
C GLU A 106 8.96 -8.95 4.95
N MET A 107 10.06 -8.74 4.21
CA MET A 107 11.10 -9.74 4.02
C MET A 107 12.14 -9.80 5.15
N ALA A 108 12.23 -8.76 5.98
CA ALA A 108 13.15 -8.68 7.12
C ALA A 108 12.60 -9.43 8.33
#